data_AF-A0A5N4CY87-F1
#
_entry.id   AF-A0A5N4CY87-F1
#
_cell.length_a   1.000
_cell.length_b   1.000
_cell.length_c   1.000
_cell.angle_alpha   90.00
_cell.angle_beta   90.00
_cell.angle_gamma   90.00
#
_symmetry.space_group_name_H-M   'P 1'
#
loop_
_entity.id
_entity.type
_entity.pdbx_description
1 polymer ?
#
loop_
_entity_poly.entity_id
_entity_poly.type
_entity_poly.pdbx_seq_one_letter_code
_entity_poly.pdbx_strand_id
1 'polypeptide(L)'
;MSVAVETFGFFLAVVGLLMLGVTLPHSSWRVSTIHGNVITTNTIFENLWYSCATDSLGVYNCWEFPSMLALSGYIQACRALMITAILLGFLGLFLGMVGLRCTNIGGLELSRKAKLAATAGALHILAGICGMVAISWYAFNITRDFFDPLYPGTKYELGPALYLGWSASLLAILGGICLCSSCCCTRDEDPAASVRLPYKAPVMPSTSLAARLPMVASDEEGDSSFGKYGKNAYV
;
A
#
# COMPACT_ATOMS: atom_id res chain seq x y z
N MET A 1 14.64 -0.87 1.35
CA MET A 1 13.76 -0.39 0.26
C MET A 1 14.41 0.80 -0.43
N SER A 2 14.53 0.76 -1.75
CA SER A 2 14.98 1.90 -2.56
C SER A 2 13.86 2.94 -2.67
N VAL A 3 14.21 4.22 -2.68
CA VAL A 3 13.26 5.34 -2.87
C VAL A 3 12.44 5.14 -4.13
N ALA A 4 13.04 4.60 -5.21
CA ALA A 4 12.36 4.32 -6.46
C ALA A 4 11.17 3.36 -6.29
N VAL A 5 11.34 2.25 -5.55
CA VAL A 5 10.28 1.24 -5.32
C VAL A 5 9.19 1.81 -4.43
N GLU A 6 9.57 2.59 -3.41
CA GLU A 6 8.63 3.24 -2.48
C GLU A 6 7.74 4.24 -3.21
N THR A 7 8.34 5.12 -4.02
CA THR A 7 7.63 6.13 -4.81
C THR A 7 6.76 5.49 -5.89
N PHE A 8 7.29 4.50 -6.62
CA PHE A 8 6.53 3.78 -7.63
C PHE A 8 5.32 3.05 -7.02
N GLY A 9 5.52 2.33 -5.91
CA GLY A 9 4.45 1.63 -5.19
C GLY A 9 3.36 2.58 -4.69
N PHE A 10 3.75 3.74 -4.15
CA PHE A 10 2.82 4.78 -3.74
C PHE A 10 1.96 5.29 -4.90
N PHE A 11 2.56 5.63 -6.05
CA PHE A 11 1.80 6.09 -7.21
C PHE A 11 0.87 5.02 -7.77
N LEU A 12 1.30 3.75 -7.84
CA LEU A 12 0.42 2.64 -8.23
C LEU A 12 -0.80 2.53 -7.30
N ALA A 13 -0.58 2.65 -5.99
CA ALA A 13 -1.65 2.59 -5.00
C ALA A 13 -2.62 3.77 -5.13
N VAL A 14 -2.13 4.98 -5.41
CA VAL A 14 -2.95 6.17 -5.68
C VAL A 14 -3.79 5.98 -6.94
N VAL A 15 -3.19 5.53 -8.05
CA VAL A 15 -3.92 5.27 -9.29
C VAL A 15 -4.97 4.19 -9.08
N GLY A 16 -4.64 3.10 -8.38
CA GLY A 16 -5.60 2.06 -8.02
C GLY A 16 -6.79 2.59 -7.20
N LEU A 17 -6.53 3.44 -6.19
CA LEU A 17 -7.58 4.09 -5.40
C LEU A 17 -8.48 4.99 -6.27
N LEU A 18 -7.90 5.80 -7.15
CA LEU A 18 -8.66 6.67 -8.05
C LEU A 18 -9.54 5.85 -9.00
N MET A 19 -9.00 4.77 -9.58
CA MET A 19 -9.75 3.89 -10.46
C MET A 19 -10.87 3.14 -9.72
N LEU A 20 -10.67 2.72 -8.45
CA LEU A 20 -11.75 2.17 -7.61
C LEU A 20 -12.85 3.22 -7.37
N GLY A 21 -12.45 4.47 -7.11
CA GLY A 21 -13.35 5.61 -6.95
C GLY A 21 -14.18 5.92 -8.20
N VAL A 22 -13.62 5.74 -9.40
CA VAL A 22 -14.34 5.86 -10.68
C VAL A 22 -15.22 4.64 -10.95
N THR A 23 -14.77 3.44 -10.58
CA THR A 23 -15.50 2.18 -10.79
C THR A 23 -16.82 2.16 -10.01
N LEU A 24 -16.83 2.61 -8.75
CA LEU A 24 -18.02 2.58 -7.90
C LEU A 24 -19.26 3.29 -8.50
N PRO A 25 -19.17 4.55 -8.99
CA PRO A 25 -20.30 5.24 -9.62
C PRO A 25 -20.45 4.92 -11.13
N HIS A 26 -19.51 4.21 -11.75
CA HIS A 26 -19.57 3.93 -13.19
C HIS A 26 -20.90 3.31 -13.58
N SER A 27 -21.58 3.83 -14.60
CA SER A 27 -22.98 3.47 -14.95
C SER A 27 -23.15 2.03 -15.45
N SER A 28 -22.08 1.40 -15.93
CA SER A 28 -22.14 0.11 -16.63
C SER A 28 -21.33 -0.98 -15.93
N TRP A 29 -21.87 -1.54 -14.84
CA TRP A 29 -21.34 -2.77 -14.21
C TRP A 29 -21.84 -4.03 -14.91
N ARG A 30 -23.06 -3.98 -15.42
CA ARG A 30 -23.63 -5.01 -16.30
C ARG A 30 -24.45 -4.37 -17.41
N VAL A 31 -24.50 -5.01 -18.56
CA VAL A 31 -25.24 -4.54 -19.74
C VAL A 31 -26.10 -5.68 -20.27
N SER A 32 -27.38 -5.45 -20.55
CA SER A 32 -28.30 -6.49 -21.00
C SER A 32 -27.91 -6.99 -22.38
N THR A 33 -27.96 -8.31 -22.59
CA THR A 33 -27.82 -8.88 -23.93
C THR A 33 -29.14 -8.75 -24.69
N ILE A 34 -29.06 -8.47 -26.00
CA ILE A 34 -30.21 -8.35 -26.90
C ILE A 34 -30.75 -9.71 -27.37
N HIS A 35 -30.14 -10.81 -26.94
CA HIS A 35 -30.53 -12.16 -27.35
C HIS A 35 -31.77 -12.66 -26.60
N GLY A 36 -32.92 -12.63 -27.28
CA GLY A 36 -34.08 -13.48 -26.95
C GLY A 36 -35.43 -12.79 -26.78
N ASN A 37 -35.48 -11.46 -26.64
CA ASN A 37 -36.75 -10.74 -26.48
C ASN A 37 -36.90 -9.63 -27.54
N VAL A 38 -37.45 -10.01 -28.70
CA VAL A 38 -37.71 -9.14 -29.88
C VAL A 38 -38.65 -7.97 -29.57
N ILE A 39 -39.33 -7.98 -28.42
CA ILE A 39 -40.35 -6.98 -28.06
C ILE A 39 -39.74 -5.72 -27.40
N THR A 40 -38.49 -5.75 -26.91
CA THR A 40 -37.87 -4.59 -26.24
C THR A 40 -36.62 -4.12 -27.00
N THR A 41 -36.74 -3.02 -27.73
CA THR A 41 -35.65 -2.29 -28.43
C THR A 41 -34.73 -1.50 -27.49
N ASN A 42 -34.65 -1.90 -26.22
CA ASN A 42 -34.02 -1.11 -25.16
C ASN A 42 -32.79 -1.82 -24.62
N THR A 43 -31.67 -1.10 -24.59
CA THR A 43 -30.44 -1.57 -23.92
C THR A 43 -30.48 -1.13 -22.47
N ILE A 44 -30.47 -2.08 -21.54
CA ILE A 44 -30.45 -1.85 -20.09
C ILE A 44 -29.01 -1.96 -19.60
N PHE A 45 -28.53 -0.97 -18.86
CA PHE A 45 -27.23 -1.02 -18.19
C PHE A 45 -27.42 -0.59 -16.74
N GLU A 46 -26.73 -1.30 -15.86
CA GLU A 46 -26.93 -1.13 -14.43
C GLU A 46 -25.59 -1.00 -13.72
N ASN A 47 -25.58 -0.19 -12.67
CA ASN A 47 -24.48 -0.12 -11.73
C ASN A 47 -24.92 -0.60 -10.34
N LEU A 48 -24.18 -0.22 -9.31
CA LEU A 48 -24.56 -0.58 -7.94
C LEU A 48 -25.79 0.17 -7.45
N TRP A 49 -26.15 1.34 -8.00
CA TRP A 49 -27.13 2.27 -7.42
C TRP A 49 -28.36 2.52 -8.30
N TYR A 50 -28.17 2.48 -9.61
CA TYR A 50 -29.14 2.83 -10.62
C TYR A 50 -29.26 1.72 -11.66
N SER A 51 -30.47 1.57 -12.19
CA SER A 51 -30.76 0.82 -13.41
C SER A 51 -31.19 1.82 -14.47
N CYS A 52 -30.54 1.79 -15.62
CA CYS A 52 -30.76 2.74 -16.69
C CYS A 52 -31.08 2.01 -18.00
N ALA A 53 -31.96 2.60 -18.81
CA ALA A 53 -32.32 2.06 -20.12
C ALA A 53 -32.19 3.14 -21.19
N THR A 54 -31.69 2.74 -22.36
CA THR A 54 -31.67 3.54 -23.58
C THR A 54 -32.55 2.87 -24.63
N ASP A 55 -33.52 3.60 -25.16
CA ASP A 55 -34.37 3.17 -26.27
C ASP A 55 -33.73 3.51 -27.62
N SER A 56 -34.16 2.84 -28.68
CA SER A 56 -33.83 3.09 -30.09
C SER A 56 -34.02 4.53 -30.57
N LEU A 57 -34.89 5.30 -29.90
CA LEU A 57 -35.11 6.73 -30.15
C LEU A 57 -34.08 7.64 -29.44
N GLY A 58 -33.09 7.07 -28.74
CA GLY A 58 -32.06 7.80 -28.00
C GLY A 58 -32.52 8.35 -26.65
N VAL A 59 -33.71 7.96 -26.18
CA VAL A 59 -34.23 8.40 -24.87
C VAL A 59 -33.50 7.64 -23.76
N TYR A 60 -32.91 8.39 -22.83
CA TYR A 60 -32.16 7.88 -21.68
C TYR A 60 -32.98 8.06 -20.40
N ASN A 61 -33.32 6.95 -19.73
CA ASN A 61 -34.02 6.97 -18.45
C ASN A 61 -33.24 6.17 -17.40
N CYS A 62 -33.08 6.73 -16.21
CA CYS A 62 -32.47 6.03 -15.07
C CYS A 62 -33.42 6.03 -13.87
N TRP A 63 -33.49 4.88 -13.21
CA TRP A 63 -34.26 4.68 -12.00
C TRP A 63 -33.33 4.19 -10.89
N GLU A 64 -33.55 4.68 -9.67
CA GLU A 64 -32.89 4.15 -8.48
C GLU A 64 -33.44 2.75 -8.15
N PHE A 65 -32.57 1.85 -7.69
CA PHE A 65 -33.05 0.53 -7.26
C PHE A 65 -34.08 0.66 -6.13
N PRO A 66 -35.28 0.07 -6.27
CA PRO A 66 -36.34 0.21 -5.29
C PRO A 66 -35.97 -0.55 -4.02
N SER A 67 -35.64 0.19 -2.95
CA SER A 67 -35.45 -0.28 -1.57
C SER A 67 -34.34 -1.33 -1.34
N MET A 68 -33.54 -1.15 -0.28
CA MET A 68 -32.48 -2.09 0.12
C MET A 68 -33.00 -3.53 0.37
N LEU A 69 -34.29 -3.71 0.66
CA LEU A 69 -34.91 -4.99 0.96
C LEU A 69 -35.36 -5.80 -0.28
N ALA A 70 -35.59 -5.14 -1.42
CA ALA A 70 -36.00 -5.81 -2.66
C ALA A 70 -34.82 -6.04 -3.62
N LEU A 71 -33.63 -5.51 -3.29
CA LEU A 71 -32.43 -5.66 -4.07
C LEU A 71 -31.71 -6.98 -3.71
N SER A 72 -31.14 -7.66 -4.71
CA SER A 72 -30.40 -8.91 -4.49
C SER A 72 -29.25 -8.70 -3.51
N GLY A 73 -29.16 -9.55 -2.47
CA GLY A 73 -28.23 -9.37 -1.35
C GLY A 73 -26.75 -9.24 -1.75
N TYR A 74 -26.31 -9.85 -2.86
CA TYR A 74 -24.94 -9.72 -3.34
C TYR A 74 -24.59 -8.28 -3.77
N ILE A 75 -25.55 -7.50 -4.29
CA ILE A 75 -25.32 -6.10 -4.69
C ILE A 75 -25.05 -5.26 -3.45
N GLN A 76 -25.81 -5.48 -2.37
CA GLN A 76 -25.58 -4.79 -1.10
C GLN A 76 -24.22 -5.14 -0.50
N ALA A 77 -23.82 -6.41 -0.57
CA ALA A 77 -22.48 -6.82 -0.12
C ALA A 77 -21.37 -6.20 -0.99
N CYS A 78 -21.55 -6.14 -2.31
CA CYS A 78 -20.61 -5.47 -3.22
C CYS A 78 -20.49 -3.97 -2.92
N ARG A 79 -21.60 -3.28 -2.63
CA ARG A 79 -21.62 -1.87 -2.19
C ARG A 79 -20.77 -1.69 -0.93
N ALA A 80 -20.99 -2.52 0.09
CA ALA A 80 -20.23 -2.47 1.32
C ALA A 80 -18.73 -2.70 1.09
N LEU A 81 -18.37 -3.75 0.34
CA LEU A 81 -16.97 -4.08 0.02
C LEU A 81 -16.26 -2.96 -0.75
N MET A 82 -16.91 -2.36 -1.75
CA MET A 82 -16.35 -1.25 -2.53
C MET A 82 -16.16 0.01 -1.69
N ILE A 83 -17.13 0.35 -0.85
CA ILE A 83 -17.02 1.51 0.07
C ILE A 83 -15.90 1.27 1.07
N THR A 84 -15.84 0.08 1.68
CA THR A 84 -14.75 -0.29 2.59
C THR A 84 -13.39 -0.25 1.89
N ALA A 85 -13.28 -0.75 0.65
CA ALA A 85 -12.05 -0.67 -0.13
C ALA A 85 -11.57 0.78 -0.32
N ILE A 86 -12.48 1.68 -0.68
CA ILE A 86 -12.17 3.10 -0.88
C ILE A 86 -11.73 3.76 0.44
N LEU A 87 -12.45 3.51 1.54
CA LEU A 87 -12.10 4.06 2.86
C LEU A 87 -10.71 3.58 3.34
N LEU A 88 -10.43 2.29 3.20
CA LEU A 88 -9.12 1.72 3.51
C LEU A 88 -8.02 2.31 2.63
N GLY A 89 -8.30 2.49 1.33
CA GLY A 89 -7.36 3.10 0.40
C GLY A 89 -7.08 4.58 0.70
N PHE A 90 -8.08 5.37 1.12
CA PHE A 90 -7.86 6.75 1.59
C PHE A 90 -7.03 6.82 2.87
N LEU A 91 -7.29 5.92 3.82
CA LEU A 91 -6.46 5.82 5.03
C LEU A 91 -5.01 5.42 4.67
N GLY A 92 -4.85 4.45 3.77
CA GLY A 92 -3.55 4.05 3.23
C GLY A 92 -2.82 5.20 2.56
N LEU A 93 -3.52 6.00 1.74
CA LEU A 93 -2.97 7.18 1.07
C LEU A 93 -2.41 8.19 2.09
N PHE A 94 -3.19 8.52 3.13
CA PHE A 94 -2.75 9.47 4.16
C PHE A 94 -1.52 8.97 4.91
N LEU A 95 -1.52 7.72 5.35
CA LEU A 95 -0.35 7.11 6.02
C LEU A 95 0.86 7.01 5.08
N GLY A 96 0.63 6.73 3.80
CA GLY A 96 1.65 6.68 2.77
C GLY A 96 2.32 8.03 2.58
N MET A 97 1.55 9.11 2.44
CA MET A 97 2.08 10.47 2.30
C MET A 97 3.02 10.84 3.45
N VAL A 98 2.65 10.53 4.70
CA VAL A 98 3.47 10.80 5.89
C VAL A 98 4.66 9.83 6.02
N GLY A 99 4.50 8.58 5.56
CA GLY A 99 5.50 7.52 5.64
C GLY A 99 6.58 7.56 4.57
N LEU A 100 6.39 8.32 3.48
CA LEU A 100 7.38 8.48 2.41
C LEU A 100 8.68 9.14 2.91
N ARG A 101 9.82 8.65 2.44
CA ARG A 101 11.14 9.23 2.78
C ARG A 101 11.31 10.67 2.30
N CYS A 102 10.71 11.02 1.16
CA CYS A 102 10.76 12.36 0.59
C CYS A 102 9.87 13.38 1.32
N THR A 103 8.95 12.92 2.18
CA THR A 103 8.05 13.81 2.93
C THR A 103 8.68 14.18 4.28
N ASN A 104 8.91 15.47 4.54
CA ASN A 104 9.39 15.95 5.83
C ASN A 104 8.25 16.59 6.65
N ILE A 105 7.43 15.76 7.29
CA ILE A 105 6.40 16.20 8.24
C ILE A 105 6.86 15.85 9.66
N GLY A 106 7.12 16.86 10.48
CA GLY A 106 7.34 16.69 11.92
C GLY A 106 8.63 15.98 12.35
N GLY A 107 9.67 15.91 11.49
CA GLY A 107 10.99 15.36 11.87
C GLY A 107 10.96 13.89 12.30
N LEU A 108 10.03 13.09 11.76
CA LEU A 108 9.89 11.67 12.10
C LEU A 108 11.14 10.86 11.79
N GLU A 109 11.55 10.02 12.75
CA GLU A 109 12.59 9.01 12.60
C GLU A 109 12.33 8.07 11.41
N LEU A 110 13.39 7.68 10.71
CA LEU A 110 13.30 6.83 9.51
C LEU A 110 12.59 5.49 9.79
N SER A 111 12.79 4.92 10.98
CA SER A 111 12.14 3.69 11.44
C SER A 111 10.63 3.84 11.62
N ARG A 112 10.14 5.02 12.05
CA ARG A 112 8.70 5.31 12.14
C ARG A 112 8.09 5.51 10.76
N LYS A 113 8.79 6.23 9.87
CA LYS A 113 8.37 6.39 8.47
C LYS A 113 8.22 5.06 7.75
N ALA A 114 9.19 4.14 7.92
CA ALA A 114 9.12 2.80 7.35
C ALA A 114 7.92 1.98 7.87
N LYS A 115 7.60 2.08 9.18
CA LYS A 115 6.40 1.44 9.75
C LYS A 115 5.11 2.03 9.16
N LEU A 116 5.03 3.36 9.03
CA LEU A 116 3.88 4.03 8.41
C LEU A 116 3.70 3.60 6.96
N ALA A 117 4.77 3.58 6.17
CA ALA A 117 4.75 3.11 4.78
C ALA A 117 4.30 1.64 4.67
N ALA A 118 4.78 0.78 5.57
CA ALA A 118 4.33 -0.61 5.61
C ALA A 118 2.85 -0.75 5.99
N THR A 119 2.36 0.03 6.97
CA THR A 119 0.92 0.04 7.31
C THR A 119 0.07 0.57 6.16
N ALA A 120 0.54 1.58 5.44
CA ALA A 120 -0.12 2.10 4.25
C ALA A 120 -0.20 1.02 3.16
N GLY A 121 0.90 0.29 2.92
CA GLY A 121 0.92 -0.82 1.97
C GLY A 121 -0.07 -1.92 2.33
N ALA A 122 -0.14 -2.32 3.61
CA ALA A 122 -1.08 -3.34 4.07
C ALA A 122 -2.54 -2.90 3.87
N LEU A 123 -2.86 -1.63 4.14
CA LEU A 123 -4.19 -1.07 3.88
C LEU A 123 -4.54 -1.07 2.39
N HIS A 124 -3.60 -0.72 1.51
CA HIS A 124 -3.81 -0.77 0.06
C HIS A 124 -3.99 -2.20 -0.47
N ILE A 125 -3.27 -3.18 0.08
CA ILE A 125 -3.49 -4.60 -0.22
C ILE A 125 -4.89 -5.02 0.19
N LEU A 126 -5.30 -4.70 1.42
CA LEU A 126 -6.63 -5.05 1.92
C LEU A 126 -7.74 -4.36 1.10
N ALA A 127 -7.57 -3.08 0.76
CA ALA A 127 -8.46 -2.35 -0.12
C ALA A 127 -8.60 -3.04 -1.49
N GLY A 128 -7.47 -3.39 -2.10
CA GLY A 128 -7.44 -4.08 -3.39
C GLY A 128 -8.12 -5.45 -3.34
N ILE A 129 -7.92 -6.23 -2.27
CA ILE A 129 -8.60 -7.52 -2.04
C ILE A 129 -10.11 -7.32 -1.90
N CYS A 130 -10.56 -6.34 -1.09
CA CYS A 130 -11.99 -6.04 -0.95
C CYS A 130 -12.63 -5.69 -2.31
N GLY A 131 -11.99 -4.81 -3.09
CA GLY A 131 -12.44 -4.49 -4.46
C GLY A 131 -12.43 -5.72 -5.36
N MET A 132 -11.41 -6.57 -5.27
CA MET A 132 -11.27 -7.76 -6.09
C MET A 132 -12.41 -8.74 -5.82
N VAL A 133 -12.71 -8.98 -4.54
CA VAL A 133 -13.83 -9.84 -4.11
C VAL A 133 -15.16 -9.27 -4.58
N ALA A 134 -15.40 -7.96 -4.43
CA ALA A 134 -16.65 -7.33 -4.87
C ALA A 134 -16.87 -7.50 -6.38
N ILE A 135 -15.87 -7.15 -7.19
CA ILE A 135 -15.96 -7.20 -8.66
C ILE A 135 -16.06 -8.65 -9.15
N SER A 136 -15.27 -9.56 -8.58
CA SER A 136 -15.30 -10.99 -8.93
C SER A 136 -16.63 -11.63 -8.59
N TRP A 137 -17.18 -11.32 -7.41
CA TRP A 137 -18.45 -11.88 -6.97
C TRP A 137 -19.61 -11.36 -7.81
N TYR A 138 -19.59 -10.07 -8.17
CA TYR A 138 -20.56 -9.50 -9.09
C TYR A 138 -20.49 -10.17 -10.48
N ALA A 139 -19.28 -10.30 -11.04
CA ALA A 139 -19.05 -10.99 -12.33
C ALA A 139 -19.48 -12.46 -12.32
N PHE A 140 -19.23 -13.17 -11.21
CA PHE A 140 -19.65 -14.55 -11.04
C PHE A 140 -21.18 -14.71 -11.11
N ASN A 141 -21.94 -13.84 -10.45
CA ASN A 141 -23.41 -13.91 -10.49
C ASN A 141 -23.95 -13.62 -11.91
N ILE A 142 -23.39 -12.63 -12.62
CA ILE A 142 -23.75 -12.37 -14.03
C ILE A 142 -23.51 -13.62 -14.88
N THR A 143 -22.32 -14.21 -14.76
CA THR A 143 -21.92 -15.36 -15.57
C THR A 143 -22.80 -16.57 -15.27
N ARG A 144 -23.10 -16.81 -13.99
CA ARG A 144 -24.01 -17.86 -13.54
C ARG A 144 -25.40 -17.72 -14.17
N ASP A 145 -26.00 -16.53 -14.06
CA ASP A 145 -27.34 -16.25 -14.57
C ASP A 145 -27.39 -16.30 -16.11
N PHE A 146 -26.31 -15.89 -16.78
CA PHE A 146 -26.21 -15.93 -18.25
C PHE A 146 -26.25 -17.37 -18.79
N PHE A 147 -25.56 -18.30 -18.13
CA PHE A 147 -25.47 -19.71 -18.57
C PHE A 147 -26.55 -20.62 -17.98
N ASP A 148 -27.37 -20.15 -17.03
CA ASP A 148 -28.48 -20.94 -16.50
C ASP A 148 -29.62 -21.02 -17.56
N PRO A 149 -29.97 -22.23 -18.05
CA PRO A 149 -31.06 -22.40 -19.00
C PRO A 149 -32.44 -22.16 -18.39
N LEU A 150 -32.57 -22.20 -17.06
CA LEU A 150 -33.82 -22.00 -16.33
C LEU A 150 -34.01 -20.54 -15.86
N TYR A 151 -33.04 -19.66 -16.11
CA TYR A 151 -33.14 -18.26 -15.70
C TYR A 151 -34.22 -17.52 -16.52
N PRO A 152 -35.32 -17.08 -15.89
CA PRO A 152 -36.45 -16.49 -16.60
C PRO A 152 -36.27 -14.98 -16.84
N GLY A 153 -35.21 -14.37 -16.31
CA GLY A 153 -34.95 -12.93 -16.37
C GLY A 153 -34.10 -12.50 -17.56
N THR A 154 -33.89 -11.18 -17.67
CA THR A 154 -32.99 -10.59 -18.66
C THR A 154 -31.55 -11.03 -18.40
N LYS A 155 -30.90 -11.58 -19.43
CA LYS A 155 -29.49 -11.96 -19.35
C LYS A 155 -28.60 -10.72 -19.50
N TYR A 156 -27.50 -10.70 -18.75
CA TYR A 156 -26.55 -9.60 -18.73
C TYR A 156 -25.16 -10.09 -19.13
N GLU A 157 -24.41 -9.19 -19.75
CA GLU A 157 -22.99 -9.32 -20.06
C GLU A 157 -22.16 -8.46 -19.09
N LEU A 158 -20.87 -8.78 -18.99
CA LEU A 158 -19.92 -8.09 -18.13
C LEU A 158 -19.72 -6.65 -18.61
N GLY A 159 -20.09 -5.68 -17.76
CA GLY A 159 -19.92 -4.27 -18.09
C GLY A 159 -18.47 -3.80 -18.01
N PRO A 160 -18.12 -2.69 -18.70
CA PRO A 160 -16.78 -2.11 -18.70
C PRO A 160 -16.27 -1.73 -17.30
N ALA A 161 -17.16 -1.39 -16.36
CA ALA A 161 -16.75 -1.07 -14.99
C ALA A 161 -16.04 -2.24 -14.29
N LEU A 162 -16.42 -3.49 -14.60
CA LEU A 162 -15.80 -4.64 -13.96
C LEU A 162 -14.32 -4.75 -14.34
N TYR A 163 -13.99 -4.61 -15.62
CA TYR A 163 -12.59 -4.62 -16.08
C TYR A 163 -11.76 -3.48 -15.48
N LEU A 164 -12.38 -2.29 -15.35
CA LEU A 164 -11.76 -1.16 -14.66
C LEU A 164 -11.49 -1.50 -13.19
N GLY A 165 -12.46 -2.11 -12.50
CA GLY A 165 -12.34 -2.53 -11.10
C GLY A 165 -11.28 -3.60 -10.88
N TRP A 166 -11.20 -4.63 -11.73
CA TRP A 166 -10.14 -5.64 -11.70
C TRP A 166 -8.76 -4.99 -11.82
N SER A 167 -8.60 -4.07 -12.77
CA SER A 167 -7.36 -3.32 -12.98
C SER A 167 -7.01 -2.46 -11.77
N ALA A 168 -8.00 -1.75 -11.22
CA ALA A 168 -7.85 -0.89 -10.05
C ALA A 168 -7.41 -1.67 -8.80
N SER A 169 -8.06 -2.80 -8.54
CA SER A 169 -7.73 -3.71 -7.45
C SER A 169 -6.33 -4.29 -7.60
N LEU A 170 -5.94 -4.71 -8.81
CA LEU A 170 -4.59 -5.22 -9.07
C LEU A 170 -3.52 -4.15 -8.82
N LEU A 171 -3.72 -2.93 -9.31
CA LEU A 171 -2.80 -1.81 -9.08
C LEU A 171 -2.68 -1.46 -7.59
N ALA A 172 -3.78 -1.48 -6.84
CA ALA A 172 -3.78 -1.26 -5.40
C ALA A 172 -2.99 -2.36 -4.65
N ILE A 173 -3.17 -3.63 -5.03
CA ILE A 173 -2.42 -4.77 -4.45
C ILE A 173 -0.93 -4.65 -4.76
N LEU A 174 -0.56 -4.45 -6.03
CA LEU A 174 0.84 -4.33 -6.44
C LEU A 174 1.51 -3.12 -5.79
N GLY A 175 0.85 -1.96 -5.77
CA GLY A 175 1.35 -0.77 -5.09
C GLY A 175 1.54 -1.00 -3.59
N GLY A 176 0.58 -1.67 -2.95
CA GLY A 176 0.68 -2.04 -1.55
C GLY A 176 1.79 -3.04 -1.24
N ILE A 177 2.02 -4.04 -2.10
CA ILE A 177 3.15 -4.98 -1.99
C ILE A 177 4.48 -4.22 -2.09
N CYS A 178 4.62 -3.31 -3.07
CA CYS A 178 5.81 -2.48 -3.21
C CYS A 178 6.09 -1.66 -1.95
N LEU A 179 5.05 -1.10 -1.29
CA LEU A 179 5.17 -0.38 -0.03
C LEU A 179 5.47 -1.29 1.18
N CYS A 180 5.00 -2.53 1.17
CA CYS A 180 5.25 -3.53 2.22
C CYS A 180 6.63 -4.21 2.14
N SER A 181 7.34 -4.10 1.01
CA SER A 181 8.62 -4.80 0.75
C SER A 181 9.66 -4.67 1.87
N SER A 182 9.65 -3.56 2.62
CA SER A 182 10.55 -3.32 3.76
C SER A 182 10.34 -4.32 4.90
N CYS A 183 9.09 -4.79 5.12
CA CYS A 183 8.75 -5.73 6.18
C CYS A 183 9.00 -7.19 5.79
N CYS A 184 8.90 -7.52 4.50
CA CYS A 184 9.17 -8.88 4.01
C CYS A 184 10.68 -9.18 3.97
N CYS A 185 11.52 -8.16 3.81
CA CYS A 185 12.99 -8.30 3.83
C CYS A 185 13.58 -8.28 5.25
N THR A 186 12.75 -8.32 6.31
CA THR A 186 13.20 -8.45 7.71
C THR A 186 13.05 -9.88 8.24
N ARG A 187 13.11 -10.87 7.35
CA ARG A 187 13.23 -12.28 7.72
C ARG A 187 14.43 -12.84 6.96
N ASP A 188 15.37 -13.39 7.73
CA ASP A 188 16.65 -14.01 7.38
C ASP A 188 17.84 -13.08 7.10
N GLU A 189 18.15 -12.17 8.03
CA GLU A 189 19.55 -12.18 8.51
C GLU A 189 19.59 -13.11 9.72
N ASP A 190 20.17 -14.29 9.52
CA ASP A 190 20.51 -15.23 10.58
C ASP A 190 21.17 -14.47 11.76
N PRO A 191 20.67 -14.61 13.00
CA PRO A 191 21.41 -14.15 14.19
C PRO A 191 22.69 -14.96 14.46
N ALA A 192 23.16 -15.77 13.52
CA ALA A 192 24.31 -16.67 13.66
C ALA A 192 25.65 -16.10 13.16
N ALA A 193 25.70 -14.90 12.56
CA ALA A 193 26.96 -14.31 12.10
C ALA A 193 27.64 -13.35 13.09
N SER A 194 27.08 -13.14 14.28
CA SER A 194 27.76 -12.43 15.37
C SER A 194 28.27 -13.37 16.45
N VAL A 195 29.02 -14.41 16.08
CA VAL A 195 29.97 -15.01 17.02
C VAL A 195 31.09 -13.99 17.22
N ARG A 196 30.90 -13.09 18.20
CA ARG A 196 32.00 -12.34 18.78
C ARG A 196 32.97 -13.36 19.37
N LEU A 197 34.05 -13.67 18.65
CA LEU A 197 35.20 -14.34 19.24
C LEU A 197 35.67 -13.48 20.42
N PRO A 198 35.73 -14.02 21.66
CA PRO A 198 36.36 -13.30 22.75
C PRO A 198 37.87 -13.44 22.56
N TYR A 199 38.47 -12.57 21.76
CA TYR A 199 39.92 -12.39 21.83
C TYR A 199 40.26 -11.67 23.14
N LYS A 200 40.45 -12.46 24.20
CA LYS A 200 41.12 -11.98 25.43
C LYS A 200 42.60 -11.79 25.09
N ALA A 201 43.02 -10.54 24.93
CA ALA A 201 44.42 -10.21 25.06
C ALA A 201 44.87 -10.54 26.50
N PRO A 202 45.99 -11.26 26.71
CA PRO A 202 46.48 -11.51 28.06
C PRO A 202 47.04 -10.20 28.63
N VAL A 203 46.36 -9.65 29.62
CA VAL A 203 46.90 -8.61 30.50
C VAL A 203 47.87 -9.32 31.45
N MET A 204 49.17 -9.09 31.29
CA MET A 204 50.16 -9.51 32.29
C MET A 204 49.95 -8.70 33.58
N PRO A 205 49.97 -9.32 34.77
CA PRO A 205 49.95 -8.59 36.02
C PRO A 205 51.36 -8.08 36.35
N SER A 206 51.57 -6.76 36.30
CA SER A 206 52.76 -6.15 36.90
C SER A 206 52.61 -6.19 38.43
N THR A 207 53.15 -7.22 39.05
CA THR A 207 53.30 -7.29 40.52
C THR A 207 54.58 -6.57 40.90
N SER A 208 54.44 -5.54 41.73
CA SER A 208 55.54 -4.82 42.35
C SER A 208 56.32 -5.74 43.30
N LEU A 209 57.62 -5.92 43.07
CA LEU A 209 58.54 -6.36 44.12
C LEU A 209 59.91 -5.71 43.93
N ALA A 210 60.30 -4.93 44.94
CA ALA A 210 61.58 -4.25 45.03
C ALA A 210 62.74 -5.23 45.22
N ALA A 211 63.84 -5.07 44.49
CA ALA A 211 65.19 -5.47 44.91
C ALA A 211 66.31 -4.89 43.99
N ARG A 212 67.15 -4.03 44.59
CA ARG A 212 68.61 -3.87 44.42
C ARG A 212 69.22 -3.46 43.05
N LEU A 213 69.65 -2.18 42.98
CA LEU A 213 70.90 -1.53 42.47
C LEU A 213 71.93 -2.32 41.60
N PRO A 214 72.83 -1.68 40.79
CA PRO A 214 73.19 -0.24 40.74
C PRO A 214 73.34 0.44 39.34
N MET A 215 73.22 1.78 39.36
CA MET A 215 74.07 2.83 38.74
C MET A 215 74.62 2.69 37.31
N VAL A 216 74.15 3.54 36.38
CA VAL A 216 74.99 4.26 35.38
C VAL A 216 74.35 5.65 35.12
N ALA A 217 75.21 6.65 34.94
CA ALA A 217 75.01 8.08 35.14
C ALA A 217 74.60 8.89 33.89
N SER A 218 74.56 10.21 34.09
CA SER A 218 74.52 11.37 33.17
C SER A 218 73.15 11.83 32.66
N ASP A 219 72.80 13.12 32.62
CA ASP A 219 73.24 14.35 33.28
C ASP A 219 72.20 15.45 32.91
N GLU A 220 72.06 16.45 33.78
CA GLU A 220 71.52 17.83 33.58
C GLU A 220 70.01 18.02 33.23
N GLU A 221 69.13 18.63 34.04
CA GLU A 221 69.09 19.97 34.68
C GLU A 221 68.22 20.96 33.88
N GLY A 222 67.27 21.66 34.54
CA GLY A 222 66.67 22.89 34.02
C GLY A 222 65.14 23.01 34.05
N ASP A 223 64.65 23.53 35.17
CA ASP A 223 63.30 24.02 35.43
C ASP A 223 62.92 25.23 34.55
N SER A 224 61.62 25.44 34.27
CA SER A 224 60.92 26.75 34.28
C SER A 224 59.69 26.86 33.37
N SER A 225 58.59 27.21 34.03
CA SER A 225 57.37 27.82 33.51
C SER A 225 57.63 29.23 32.96
N PHE A 226 57.09 29.59 31.79
CA PHE A 226 56.36 30.85 31.52
C PHE A 226 56.01 31.01 30.03
N GLY A 227 54.86 31.62 29.72
CA GLY A 227 54.72 32.37 28.45
C GLY A 227 53.41 32.23 27.68
N LYS A 228 52.35 32.90 28.16
CA LYS A 228 51.23 33.38 27.34
C LYS A 228 51.77 34.23 26.17
N TYR A 229 51.33 33.99 24.94
CA TYR A 229 51.09 35.06 23.96
C TYR A 229 49.94 34.69 23.02
N GLY A 230 48.89 35.49 23.08
CA GLY A 230 47.92 35.64 22.01
C GLY A 230 47.92 37.10 21.55
N LYS A 231 47.93 37.32 20.24
CA LYS A 231 47.13 38.32 19.49
C LYS A 231 47.71 38.56 18.08
N ASN A 232 46.86 38.23 17.11
CA ASN A 232 46.43 39.04 15.97
C ASN A 232 47.28 39.18 14.70
N ALA A 233 46.55 38.88 13.59
CA ALA A 233 46.56 39.48 12.25
C ALA A 233 47.73 39.03 11.33
N TYR A 234 47.57 38.80 10.02
CA TYR A 234 46.70 39.40 8.98
C TYR A 234 46.50 38.41 7.81
N VAL A 235 45.52 38.74 6.95
CA VAL A 235 45.10 38.16 5.65
C VAL A 235 44.02 37.08 5.71
#